data_AF-A0A392PT06-F1
#
_entry.id   AF-A0A392PT06-F1
#
_cell.length_a   1.000
_cell.length_b   1.000
_cell.length_c   1.000
_cell.angle_alpha   90.00
_cell.angle_beta   90.00
_cell.angle_gamma   90.00
#
_symmetry.space_group_name_H-M   'P 1'
#
loop_
_entity.id
_entity.type
_entity.pdbx_description
1 polymer ?
#
loop_
_entity_poly.entity_id
_entity_poly.type
_entity_poly.pdbx_seq_one_letter_code
_entity_poly.pdbx_strand_id
1 'polypeptide(L)'
;MMRRDQTSVRKKPSLVDLCVQKAIDNVRYLGNVGPVDHHLLERILPHCTLDQLMHVEKASKGTDLSPVTDKLWKKFFEKQFGIDCTNEAIKRMSENRVSFRWLQLYE
;
A
#
# COMPACT_ATOMS: atom_id res chain seq x y z
N MET A 1 -40.33 8.63 -20.74
CA MET A 1 -39.01 8.67 -21.39
C MET A 1 -37.94 8.48 -20.31
N MET A 2 -37.45 7.24 -20.13
CA MET A 2 -36.36 6.94 -19.20
C MET A 2 -35.02 7.09 -19.94
N ARG A 3 -34.05 7.74 -19.30
CA ARG A 3 -32.76 8.13 -19.90
C ARG A 3 -31.84 6.90 -20.07
N ARG A 4 -31.38 6.74 -21.31
CA ARG A 4 -30.21 6.02 -21.83
C ARG A 4 -29.42 5.18 -20.82
N ASP A 5 -29.43 3.87 -21.04
CA ASP A 5 -28.33 2.98 -20.69
C ASP A 5 -27.01 3.57 -21.17
N GLN A 6 -26.20 4.06 -20.23
CA GLN A 6 -24.81 4.36 -20.47
C GLN A 6 -24.02 3.07 -20.19
N THR A 7 -24.09 2.13 -21.14
CA THR A 7 -23.21 0.96 -21.15
C THR A 7 -21.79 1.47 -21.34
N SER A 8 -21.05 1.56 -20.24
CA SER A 8 -19.60 1.78 -20.26
C SER A 8 -18.98 0.78 -21.24
N VAL A 9 -18.40 1.29 -22.34
CA VAL A 9 -17.60 0.48 -23.25
C VAL A 9 -16.45 -0.07 -22.40
N ARG A 10 -16.51 -1.36 -22.05
CA ARG A 10 -15.46 -2.04 -21.28
C ARG A 10 -14.15 -1.93 -22.05
N LYS A 11 -13.30 -0.98 -21.65
CA LYS A 11 -11.94 -0.82 -22.17
C LYS A 11 -11.21 -2.14 -21.92
N LYS A 12 -10.66 -2.75 -22.98
CA LYS A 12 -9.86 -3.96 -22.83
C LYS A 12 -8.64 -3.64 -21.96
N PRO A 13 -8.28 -4.49 -20.99
CA PRO A 13 -7.13 -4.25 -20.14
C PRO A 13 -5.85 -4.22 -20.95
N SER A 14 -4.91 -3.36 -20.57
CA SER A 14 -3.55 -3.38 -21.10
C SER A 14 -2.77 -4.58 -20.55
N LEU A 15 -1.61 -4.88 -21.14
CA LEU A 15 -0.70 -5.88 -20.58
C LEU A 15 -0.30 -5.54 -19.14
N VAL A 16 -0.05 -4.26 -18.86
CA VAL A 16 0.28 -3.79 -17.50
C VAL A 16 -0.86 -4.10 -16.53
N ASP A 17 -2.11 -3.87 -16.94
CA ASP A 17 -3.27 -4.16 -16.09
C ASP A 17 -3.39 -5.66 -15.79
N LEU A 18 -3.13 -6.52 -16.78
CA LEU A 18 -3.12 -7.97 -16.59
C LEU A 18 -1.99 -8.42 -15.66
N CYS A 19 -0.79 -7.86 -15.79
CA CYS A 19 0.34 -8.15 -14.92
C CYS A 19 0.09 -7.69 -13.48
N VAL A 20 -0.47 -6.50 -13.28
CA VAL A 20 -0.86 -5.99 -11.96
C VAL A 20 -1.90 -6.90 -11.32
N GLN A 21 -2.94 -7.29 -12.06
CA GLN A 21 -3.96 -8.20 -11.54
C GLN A 21 -3.34 -9.54 -11.14
N LYS A 22 -2.48 -10.11 -11.99
CA LYS A 22 -1.80 -11.36 -11.67
C LYS A 22 -0.91 -11.26 -10.43
N ALA A 23 -0.23 -10.13 -10.24
CA ALA A 23 0.57 -9.87 -9.05
C ALA A 23 -0.30 -9.78 -7.79
N ILE A 24 -1.44 -9.09 -7.86
CA ILE A 24 -2.42 -9.01 -6.76
C ILE A 24 -2.93 -10.40 -6.37
N ASP A 25 -3.33 -11.21 -7.35
CA ASP A 25 -3.82 -12.58 -7.11
C ASP A 25 -2.78 -13.48 -6.43
N ASN A 26 -1.50 -13.13 -6.57
CA ASN A 26 -0.34 -13.89 -6.09
C ASN A 26 0.47 -13.13 -5.03
N VAL A 27 -0.13 -12.14 -4.37
CA VAL A 27 0.55 -11.22 -3.43
C VAL A 27 1.33 -11.96 -2.32
N ARG A 28 0.84 -13.12 -1.88
CA ARG A 28 1.48 -13.99 -0.86
C ARG A 28 2.85 -14.54 -1.27
N TYR A 29 3.18 -14.49 -2.56
CA TYR A 29 4.43 -15.00 -3.13
C TYR A 29 5.39 -13.87 -3.51
N LEU A 30 5.04 -12.60 -3.27
CA LEU A 30 5.92 -11.47 -3.57
C LEU A 30 7.11 -11.47 -2.61
N GLY A 31 8.31 -11.49 -3.18
CA GLY A 31 9.58 -11.33 -2.46
C GLY A 31 10.12 -9.91 -2.60
N ASN A 32 11.40 -9.79 -2.99
CA ASN A 32 12.04 -8.48 -3.22
C ASN A 32 11.36 -7.74 -4.39
N VAL A 33 10.85 -6.54 -4.13
CA VAL A 33 10.24 -5.65 -5.12
C VAL A 33 11.03 -4.36 -5.35
N GLY A 34 12.21 -4.23 -4.75
CA GLY A 34 13.02 -3.01 -4.82
C GLY A 34 13.31 -2.51 -6.26
N PRO A 35 13.55 -3.37 -7.26
CA PRO A 35 13.76 -2.93 -8.64
C PRO A 35 12.49 -2.48 -9.39
N VAL A 36 11.30 -2.63 -8.79
CA VAL A 36 10.01 -2.35 -9.44
C VAL A 36 9.65 -0.88 -9.25
N ASP A 37 9.16 -0.25 -10.33
CA ASP A 37 8.71 1.14 -10.30
C ASP A 37 7.60 1.37 -9.26
N HIS A 38 7.73 2.46 -8.49
CA HIS A 38 6.77 2.86 -7.47
C HIS A 38 5.33 2.93 -7.99
N HIS A 39 5.11 3.40 -9.23
CA HIS A 39 3.76 3.48 -9.80
C HIS A 39 3.07 2.11 -9.90
N LEU A 40 3.83 1.04 -10.17
CA LEU A 40 3.29 -0.33 -10.18
C LEU A 40 3.05 -0.82 -8.75
N LEU A 41 3.96 -0.54 -7.84
CA LEU A 41 3.82 -0.91 -6.42
C LEU A 41 2.62 -0.22 -5.76
N GLU A 42 2.32 1.02 -6.12
CA GLU A 42 1.12 1.75 -5.66
C GLU A 42 -0.19 1.07 -6.07
N ARG A 43 -0.17 0.25 -7.12
CA ARG A 43 -1.34 -0.51 -7.59
C ARG A 43 -1.42 -1.90 -6.98
N ILE A 44 -0.30 -2.48 -6.56
CA ILE A 44 -0.22 -3.87 -6.09
C ILE A 44 -0.25 -3.93 -4.55
N LEU A 45 0.63 -3.18 -3.89
CA LEU A 45 0.83 -3.26 -2.43
C LEU A 45 -0.39 -2.89 -1.57
N PRO A 46 -1.36 -2.03 -2.01
CA PRO A 46 -2.58 -1.81 -1.24
C PRO A 46 -3.45 -3.05 -1.04
N HIS A 47 -3.21 -4.12 -1.81
CA HIS A 47 -3.92 -5.39 -1.69
C HIS A 47 -3.23 -6.37 -0.73
N CYS A 48 -2.06 -6.02 -0.19
CA CYS A 48 -1.38 -6.82 0.83
C CYS A 48 -2.18 -6.82 2.15
N THR A 49 -2.08 -7.91 2.90
CA THR A 49 -2.32 -7.90 4.34
C THR A 49 -1.15 -7.25 5.08
N LEU A 50 -1.32 -6.99 6.38
CA LEU A 50 -0.25 -6.47 7.24
C LEU A 50 1.00 -7.34 7.17
N ASP A 51 0.84 -8.66 7.34
CA ASP A 51 1.95 -9.62 7.34
C ASP A 51 2.64 -9.70 5.98
N GLN A 52 1.87 -9.61 4.89
CA GLN A 52 2.42 -9.61 3.53
C GLN A 52 3.23 -8.35 3.26
N LEU A 53 2.72 -7.18 3.67
CA LEU A 53 3.47 -5.93 3.53
C LEU A 53 4.74 -5.95 4.37
N MET A 54 4.68 -6.51 5.59
CA MET A 54 5.86 -6.70 6.44
C MET A 54 6.90 -7.61 5.79
N HIS A 55 6.46 -8.70 5.15
CA HIS A 55 7.34 -9.61 4.44
C HIS A 55 8.03 -8.93 3.26
N VAL A 56 7.28 -8.18 2.44
CA VAL A 56 7.81 -7.46 1.27
C VAL A 56 8.88 -6.44 1.67
N GLU A 57 8.64 -5.65 2.73
CA GLU A 57 9.61 -4.72 3.28
C GLU A 57 10.89 -5.43 3.76
N LYS A 58 10.74 -6.55 4.49
CA LYS A 58 11.87 -7.36 4.96
C LYS A 58 12.63 -8.05 3.82
N ALA A 59 11.97 -8.37 2.72
CA ALA A 59 12.58 -9.00 1.54
C ALA A 59 13.27 -7.97 0.62
N SER A 60 12.87 -6.70 0.66
CA SER A 60 13.36 -5.62 -0.21
C SER A 60 14.40 -4.73 0.47
N LYS A 61 15.24 -5.31 1.35
CA LYS A 61 16.26 -4.59 2.10
C LYS A 61 17.20 -3.82 1.16
N GLY A 62 17.47 -2.57 1.49
CA GLY A 62 18.34 -1.69 0.71
C GLY A 62 17.59 -0.81 -0.31
N THR A 63 16.28 -1.00 -0.47
CA THR A 63 15.43 -0.09 -1.25
C THR A 63 14.47 0.66 -0.33
N ASP A 64 14.34 1.96 -0.56
CA ASP A 64 13.35 2.76 0.16
C ASP A 64 11.97 2.63 -0.47
N LEU A 65 11.11 1.80 0.14
CA LEU A 65 9.71 1.64 -0.25
C LEU A 65 8.77 2.64 0.43
N SER A 66 9.28 3.48 1.33
CA SER A 66 8.47 4.43 2.11
C SER A 66 7.57 5.35 1.29
N PRO A 67 7.92 5.79 0.04
CA PRO A 67 7.01 6.58 -0.78
C PRO A 67 5.67 5.88 -1.07
N VAL A 68 5.66 4.55 -1.05
CA VAL A 68 4.48 3.74 -1.33
C VAL A 68 3.88 3.14 -0.06
N THR A 69 4.71 2.64 0.86
CA THR A 69 4.26 1.80 1.97
C THR A 69 3.89 2.58 3.22
N ASP A 70 4.44 3.78 3.43
CA ASP A 70 4.21 4.54 4.68
C ASP A 70 2.73 4.91 4.87
N LYS A 71 2.04 5.29 3.77
CA LYS A 71 0.59 5.50 3.74
C LYS A 71 -0.23 4.21 4.00
N LEU A 72 0.31 3.05 3.67
CA LEU A 72 -0.35 1.75 3.91
C LEU A 72 -0.20 1.36 5.38
N TRP A 73 1.00 1.51 5.95
CA TRP A 73 1.27 1.29 7.36
C TRP A 73 0.41 2.17 8.26
N LYS A 74 0.25 3.46 7.92
CA LYS A 74 -0.69 4.36 8.61
C LYS A 74 -2.13 3.81 8.59
N LYS A 75 -2.61 3.33 7.44
CA LYS A 75 -3.98 2.77 7.32
C LYS A 75 -4.16 1.51 8.17
N PHE A 76 -3.13 0.66 8.24
CA PHE A 76 -3.17 -0.49 9.13
C PHE A 76 -3.22 -0.07 10.60
N PHE A 77 -2.45 0.94 10.98
CA PHE A 77 -2.41 1.45 12.35
C PHE A 77 -3.78 2.01 12.75
N GLU A 78 -4.37 2.84 11.89
CA GLU A 78 -5.72 3.37 12.09
C GLU A 78 -6.77 2.27 12.18
N LYS A 79 -6.68 1.24 11.33
CA LYS A 79 -7.61 0.10 11.38
C LYS A 79 -7.50 -0.70 12.68
N GLN A 80 -6.30 -0.80 13.26
CA GLN A 80 -6.05 -1.61 14.45
C GLN A 80 -6.32 -0.86 15.76
N PHE A 81 -5.94 0.42 15.83
CA PHE A 81 -5.97 1.22 17.05
C PHE A 81 -6.98 2.36 17.02
N GLY A 82 -7.61 2.61 15.88
CA GLY A 82 -8.56 3.69 15.68
C GLY A 82 -7.92 5.02 15.29
N ILE A 83 -8.78 5.95 14.89
CA ILE A 83 -8.37 7.27 14.39
C ILE A 83 -7.79 8.16 15.49
N ASP A 84 -8.30 8.06 16.72
CA ASP A 84 -7.83 8.88 17.85
C ASP A 84 -6.38 8.55 18.21
N CYS A 85 -6.05 7.25 18.29
CA CYS A 85 -4.67 6.80 18.53
C CYS A 85 -3.73 7.22 17.38
N THR A 86 -4.23 7.18 16.14
CA THR A 86 -3.46 7.60 14.96
C THR A 86 -3.15 9.09 14.99
N ASN A 87 -4.15 9.91 15.34
CA ASN A 87 -3.99 11.36 15.46
C ASN A 87 -3.03 11.73 16.59
N GLU A 88 -3.12 11.05 17.73
CA GLU A 88 -2.20 11.23 18.85
C GLU A 88 -0.75 10.87 18.45
N ALA A 89 -0.55 9.79 17.70
CA ALA A 89 0.77 9.42 17.17
C ALA A 89 1.33 10.51 16.23
N ILE A 90 0.51 11.04 15.31
CA ILE A 90 0.91 12.15 14.41
C ILE A 90 1.23 13.41 15.21
N LYS A 91 0.42 13.72 16.23
CA LYS A 91 0.63 14.89 17.09
C LYS A 91 1.97 14.79 17.81
N ARG A 92 2.29 13.64 18.42
CA ARG A 92 3.58 13.39 19.08
C ARG A 92 4.77 13.48 18.13
N MET A 93 4.62 12.99 16.90
CA MET A 93 5.66 13.15 15.86
C MET A 93 5.96 14.63 15.58
N SER A 94 4.89 15.43 15.41
CA SER A 94 4.99 16.86 15.18
C SER A 94 5.62 17.61 16.36
N GLU A 95 5.16 17.35 17.58
CA GLU A 95 5.64 18.00 18.81
C GLU A 95 7.13 17.72 19.06
N ASN A 96 7.59 16.50 18.78
CA ASN A 96 8.98 16.11 18.97
C ASN A 96 9.86 16.37 17.73
N ARG A 97 9.30 16.92 16.64
CA ARG A 97 9.99 17.15 15.35
C ARG A 97 10.66 15.89 14.79
N VAL A 98 10.02 14.74 14.97
CA VAL A 98 10.51 13.45 14.46
C VAL A 98 9.54 12.88 13.43
N SER A 99 10.08 12.31 12.35
CA SER A 99 9.33 11.48 11.40
C SER A 99 9.86 10.05 11.50
N PHE A 100 9.12 9.16 12.15
CA PHE A 100 9.42 7.74 12.11
C PHE A 100 8.52 7.06 11.07
N ARG A 101 9.02 5.98 10.47
CA ARG A 101 8.22 5.17 9.53
C ARG A 101 7.15 4.45 10.34
N TRP A 102 5.91 4.44 9.85
CA TRP A 102 4.81 3.78 10.56
C TRP A 102 5.06 2.30 10.84
N LEU A 103 5.88 1.64 9.99
CA LEU A 103 6.37 0.28 10.22
C LEU A 103 7.08 0.10 11.58
N GLN A 104 7.77 1.12 12.08
CA GLN A 104 8.51 1.03 13.36
C GLN A 104 7.59 0.93 14.58
N LEU A 105 6.28 1.20 14.43
CA LEU A 105 5.29 0.96 15.48
C LEU A 105 4.86 -0.51 15.58
N TYR A 106 5.27 -1.34 14.63
CA TYR A 106 4.94 -2.76 14.54
C TYR A 106 6.13 -3.68 14.89
N GLU A 107 7.30 -3.11 15.22
CA GLU A 107 8.48 -3.80 15.73
C GLU A 107 8.50 -3.82 17.26
#